data_AF-A0A7R9EKM2-F1
#
_entry.id   AF-A0A7R9EKM2-F1
#
_cell.length_a   1.000
_cell.length_b   1.000
_cell.length_c   1.000
_cell.angle_alpha   90.00
_cell.angle_beta   90.00
_cell.angle_gamma   90.00
#
_symmetry.space_group_name_H-M   'P 1'
#
loop_
_entity.id
_entity.type
_entity.pdbx_description
1 polymer ?
#
loop_
_entity_poly.entity_id
_entity_poly.type
_entity_poly.pdbx_seq_one_letter_code
_entity_poly.pdbx_strand_id
1 'polypeptide(L)'
;MVSIIVIFFSEDPILSAVTWANNDEVVAVWMNRVQNNAEIVIYNITAGTYETVLKISEPSGWIDLFTPPKFSQDGSRLVLIHPQDQGSGLGSYRHVTLVDRSSNTPVSLTSGQFVVTQIHSWDYEQGLM
;
A
#
# COMPACT_ATOMS: atom_id res chain seq x y z
N MET A 1 1.51 -28.02 3.57
CA MET A 1 0.77 -26.84 4.04
C MET A 1 1.82 -25.76 4.27
N VAL A 2 1.84 -24.71 3.46
CA VAL A 2 2.75 -23.58 3.68
C VAL A 2 2.12 -22.76 4.80
N SER A 3 2.73 -22.76 5.98
CA SER A 3 2.32 -21.90 7.09
C SER A 3 2.99 -20.55 6.90
N ILE A 4 2.21 -19.54 6.49
CA ILE A 4 2.66 -18.15 6.52
C ILE A 4 2.53 -17.67 7.96
N ILE A 5 3.66 -17.42 8.63
CA ILE A 5 3.66 -16.77 9.95
C ILE A 5 3.43 -15.28 9.70
N VAL A 6 2.24 -14.80 10.06
CA VAL A 6 1.91 -13.37 10.04
C VAL A 6 2.42 -12.76 11.34
N ILE A 7 3.50 -11.99 11.28
CA ILE A 7 3.97 -11.18 12.40
C ILE A 7 3.44 -9.75 12.18
N PHE A 8 2.26 -9.46 12.74
CA PHE A 8 1.72 -8.10 12.80
C PHE A 8 1.82 -7.59 14.24
N PHE A 9 2.16 -6.31 14.41
CA PHE A 9 2.48 -5.73 15.73
C PHE A 9 1.24 -5.45 16.60
N SER A 10 0.02 -5.58 16.08
CA SER A 10 -1.22 -5.31 16.84
C SER A 10 -1.83 -6.59 17.39
N GLU A 11 -2.36 -6.51 18.62
CA GLU A 11 -3.08 -7.62 19.27
C GLU A 11 -4.37 -8.01 18.52
N ASP A 12 -5.03 -7.06 17.86
CA ASP A 12 -6.26 -7.26 17.07
C ASP A 12 -6.11 -6.72 15.64
N PRO A 13 -5.43 -7.45 14.73
CA PRO A 13 -5.26 -7.04 13.35
C PRO A 13 -6.54 -7.16 12.55
N ILE A 14 -6.73 -6.25 11.61
CA ILE A 14 -7.71 -6.32 10.53
C ILE A 14 -6.95 -6.57 9.23
N LEU A 15 -7.28 -7.65 8.52
CA LEU A 15 -6.86 -7.87 7.14
C LEU A 15 -7.81 -7.12 6.20
N SER A 16 -7.41 -5.97 5.68
CA SER A 16 -8.31 -5.10 4.92
C SER A 16 -8.36 -5.40 3.43
N ALA A 17 -7.24 -5.84 2.86
CA ALA A 17 -7.14 -6.20 1.44
C ALA A 17 -6.05 -7.24 1.21
N VAL A 18 -6.24 -8.07 0.19
CA VAL A 18 -5.26 -9.06 -0.29
C VAL A 18 -5.19 -8.97 -1.81
N THR A 19 -3.99 -9.04 -2.36
CA THR A 19 -3.75 -9.19 -3.81
C THR A 19 -2.48 -9.99 -4.07
N TRP A 20 -2.24 -10.36 -5.32
CA TRP A 20 -0.97 -10.90 -5.77
C TRP A 20 -0.11 -9.80 -6.38
N ALA A 21 1.18 -9.77 -6.05
CA ALA A 21 2.16 -8.95 -6.75
C ALA A 21 2.71 -9.67 -7.98
N ASN A 22 2.90 -10.99 -7.88
CA ASN A 22 3.28 -11.91 -8.95
C ASN A 22 2.87 -13.35 -8.54
N ASN A 23 3.37 -14.38 -9.23
CA ASN A 23 2.99 -15.78 -8.97
C ASN A 23 3.46 -16.32 -7.61
N ASP A 24 4.50 -15.73 -7.02
CA ASP A 24 5.15 -16.21 -5.79
C ASP A 24 4.94 -15.27 -4.59
N GLU A 25 4.38 -14.08 -4.81
CA GLU A 25 4.27 -13.02 -3.80
C GLU A 25 2.80 -12.61 -3.56
N VAL A 26 2.32 -12.89 -2.35
CA VAL A 26 1.00 -12.44 -1.85
C VAL A 26 1.19 -11.16 -1.05
N VAL A 27 0.31 -10.20 -1.25
CA VAL A 27 0.32 -8.90 -0.57
C VAL A 27 -0.88 -8.82 0.35
N ALA A 28 -0.64 -8.43 1.59
CA ALA A 28 -1.66 -8.18 2.58
C ALA A 28 -1.57 -6.73 3.07
N VAL A 29 -2.72 -6.09 3.17
CA VAL A 29 -2.87 -4.81 3.88
C VAL A 29 -3.46 -5.12 5.25
N TRP A 30 -2.67 -4.83 6.28
CA TRP A 30 -3.04 -5.01 7.67
C TRP A 30 -3.28 -3.66 8.32
N MET A 31 -4.28 -3.59 9.21
CA MET A 31 -4.53 -2.43 10.05
C MET A 31 -4.70 -2.85 11.51
N ASN A 32 -4.36 -1.96 12.44
CA ASN A 32 -4.78 -2.15 13.83
C ASN A 32 -6.30 -1.94 13.99
N ARG A 33 -6.89 -2.45 15.08
CA ARG A 33 -8.34 -2.34 15.32
C ARG A 33 -8.88 -0.90 15.32
N VAL A 34 -8.09 0.06 15.78
CA VAL A 34 -8.45 1.49 15.80
C VAL A 34 -8.31 2.13 14.41
N GLN A 35 -7.66 1.44 13.47
CA GLN A 35 -7.45 1.85 12.08
C GLN A 35 -6.66 3.15 11.93
N ASN A 36 -5.70 3.41 12.82
CA ASN A 36 -4.80 4.56 12.72
C ASN A 36 -3.35 4.15 12.43
N ASN A 37 -3.08 2.85 12.32
CA ASN A 37 -1.82 2.30 11.84
C ASN A 37 -2.11 1.19 10.82
N ALA A 38 -1.39 1.20 9.71
CA ALA A 38 -1.50 0.21 8.66
C ALA A 38 -0.12 -0.24 8.17
N GLU A 39 0.00 -1.49 7.75
CA GLU A 39 1.19 -2.01 7.08
C GLU A 39 0.80 -2.75 5.80
N ILE A 40 1.56 -2.51 4.74
CA ILE A 40 1.50 -3.30 3.51
C ILE A 40 2.66 -4.29 3.58
N VAL A 41 2.32 -5.58 3.62
CA VAL A 41 3.28 -6.67 3.79
C VAL A 41 3.21 -7.57 2.57
N ILE A 42 4.38 -7.93 2.03
CA ILE A 42 4.52 -8.91 0.95
C ILE A 42 5.08 -10.20 1.54
N TYR A 43 4.45 -11.32 1.21
CA TYR A 43 4.86 -12.67 1.60
C TYR A 43 5.28 -13.43 0.35
N ASN A 44 6.53 -13.88 0.31
CA ASN A 44 6.99 -14.80 -0.71
C ASN A 44 6.63 -16.24 -0.27
N ILE A 45 5.65 -16.85 -0.93
CA ILE A 45 5.09 -18.14 -0.52
C ILE A 45 6.00 -19.33 -0.83
N THR A 46 6.90 -19.15 -1.79
CA THR A 46 7.86 -20.18 -2.23
C THR A 46 9.10 -20.17 -1.34
N ALA A 47 9.63 -18.99 -1.02
CA ALA A 47 10.79 -18.82 -0.14
C ALA A 47 10.43 -18.86 1.36
N GLY A 48 9.16 -18.64 1.71
CA GLY A 48 8.72 -18.55 3.10
C GLY A 48 9.21 -17.29 3.83
N THR A 49 9.52 -16.23 3.08
CA THR A 49 9.99 -14.94 3.61
C THR A 49 8.90 -13.87 3.51
N TYR A 50 9.09 -12.76 4.21
CA TYR A 50 8.20 -11.60 4.11
C TYR A 50 8.96 -10.29 4.23
N GLU A 51 8.36 -9.22 3.74
CA GLU A 51 8.85 -7.85 3.89
C GLU A 51 7.70 -6.87 4.14
N THR A 52 7.94 -5.86 4.98
CA THR A 52 7.00 -4.73 5.15
C THR A 52 7.43 -3.62 4.20
N VAL A 53 6.61 -3.35 3.18
CA VAL A 53 6.93 -2.39 2.12
C VAL A 53 6.55 -0.97 2.53
N LEU A 54 5.46 -0.82 3.28
CA LEU A 54 5.01 0.49 3.73
C LEU A 54 4.37 0.38 5.10
N LYS A 55 4.70 1.33 5.98
CA LYS A 55 3.99 1.57 7.25
C LYS A 55 3.35 2.94 7.18
N ILE A 56 2.08 3.03 7.58
CA ILE A 56 1.29 4.26 7.58
C ILE A 56 0.79 4.49 9.00
N SER A 57 0.90 5.73 9.49
CA SER A 57 0.38 6.14 10.78
C SER A 57 -0.38 7.46 10.64
N GLU A 58 -1.61 7.51 11.19
CA GLU A 58 -2.46 8.70 11.20
C GLU A 58 -2.91 8.98 12.64
N PRO A 59 -2.11 9.72 13.43
CA PRO A 59 -2.40 9.92 14.85
C PRO A 59 -3.64 10.80 15.12
N SER A 60 -4.10 11.57 14.14
CA SER A 60 -5.21 12.53 14.29
C SER A 60 -6.45 12.13 13.49
N GLY A 61 -6.58 10.86 13.12
CA GLY A 61 -7.68 10.37 12.31
C GLY A 61 -7.70 8.85 12.15
N TRP A 62 -8.21 8.40 11.00
CA TRP A 62 -8.24 7.00 10.62
C TRP A 62 -7.72 6.83 9.18
N ILE A 63 -7.24 5.62 8.89
CA ILE A 63 -6.73 5.20 7.60
C ILE A 63 -7.88 4.57 6.80
N ASP A 64 -8.03 5.02 5.55
CA ASP A 64 -8.93 4.44 4.55
C ASP A 64 -8.10 3.71 3.47
N LEU A 65 -7.71 2.47 3.78
CA LEU A 65 -6.91 1.60 2.89
C LEU A 65 -7.52 0.20 2.76
N PHE A 66 -8.73 0.17 2.20
CA PHE A 66 -9.49 -1.07 1.92
C PHE A 66 -9.38 -1.55 0.47
N THR A 67 -8.73 -0.77 -0.39
CA THR A 67 -8.45 -1.17 -1.77
C THR A 67 -7.02 -1.70 -1.85
N PRO A 68 -6.78 -2.88 -2.44
CA PRO A 68 -5.42 -3.38 -2.59
C PRO A 68 -4.59 -2.47 -3.51
N PRO A 69 -3.28 -2.30 -3.25
CA PRO A 69 -2.39 -1.60 -4.16
C PRO A 69 -2.27 -2.35 -5.50
N LYS A 70 -1.97 -1.62 -6.57
CA LYS A 70 -1.63 -2.22 -7.87
C LYS A 70 -0.12 -2.30 -8.02
N PHE A 71 0.35 -3.38 -8.62
CA PHE A 71 1.77 -3.63 -8.81
C PHE A 71 2.16 -3.44 -10.27
N SER A 72 3.39 -2.96 -10.45
CA SER A 72 4.14 -3.06 -11.71
C SER A 72 4.36 -4.53 -12.09
N GLN A 73 4.65 -4.80 -13.37
CA GLN A 73 4.72 -6.15 -13.92
C GLN A 73 5.78 -7.04 -13.22
N ASP A 74 6.90 -6.45 -12.85
CA ASP A 74 8.00 -7.14 -12.14
C ASP A 74 7.79 -7.17 -10.61
N GLY A 75 6.70 -6.58 -10.12
CA GLY A 75 6.39 -6.47 -8.71
C GLY A 75 7.30 -5.53 -7.92
N SER A 76 8.24 -4.81 -8.56
CA SER A 76 9.24 -3.95 -7.88
C SER A 76 8.63 -2.68 -7.30
N ARG A 77 7.55 -2.20 -7.91
CA ARG A 77 6.83 -0.98 -7.54
C ARG A 77 5.35 -1.24 -7.37
N LEU A 78 4.72 -0.45 -6.52
CA LEU A 78 3.29 -0.46 -6.29
C LEU A 78 2.70 0.95 -6.27
N VAL A 79 1.42 1.08 -6.62
CA VAL A 79 0.65 2.32 -6.47
C VAL A 79 -0.54 2.12 -5.57
N LEU A 80 -0.81 3.15 -4.78
CA LEU A 80 -1.96 3.26 -3.90
C LEU A 80 -2.50 4.69 -3.92
N ILE A 81 -3.71 4.86 -3.43
CA ILE A 81 -4.27 6.18 -3.14
C ILE A 81 -3.95 6.50 -1.68
N HIS A 82 -3.13 7.53 -1.46
CA HIS A 82 -2.67 7.93 -0.14
C HIS A 82 -2.86 9.45 0.05
N PRO A 83 -3.24 9.94 1.25
CA PRO A 83 -3.25 11.37 1.54
C PRO A 83 -1.86 11.98 1.42
N GLN A 84 -1.76 13.10 0.70
CA GLN A 84 -0.52 13.85 0.51
C GLN A 84 -0.77 15.31 0.89
N ASP A 85 0.08 15.90 1.73
CA ASP A 85 -0.02 17.32 2.06
C ASP A 85 0.14 18.17 0.80
N GLN A 86 -0.81 19.07 0.56
CA GLN A 86 -0.80 19.95 -0.61
C GLN A 86 -0.12 21.30 -0.31
N GLY A 87 0.46 21.45 0.88
CA GLY A 87 1.17 22.64 1.31
C GLY A 87 0.24 23.82 1.60
N SER A 88 0.83 24.95 1.98
CA SER A 88 0.11 26.22 2.20
C SER A 88 -1.11 26.14 3.13
N GLY A 89 -1.11 25.20 4.08
CA GLY A 89 -2.23 25.01 5.01
C GLY A 89 -3.49 24.42 4.37
N LEU A 90 -3.40 23.86 3.16
CA LEU A 90 -4.53 23.24 2.47
C LEU A 90 -4.91 21.88 3.05
N GLY A 91 -4.00 21.26 3.79
CA GLY A 91 -4.14 19.91 4.32
C GLY A 91 -3.88 18.84 3.26
N SER A 92 -4.14 17.59 3.64
CA SER A 92 -3.84 16.43 2.80
C SER A 92 -5.03 16.04 1.92
N TYR A 93 -4.73 15.75 0.65
CA TYR A 93 -5.70 15.25 -0.33
C TYR A 93 -5.26 13.88 -0.83
N ARG A 94 -6.22 13.00 -1.15
CA ARG A 94 -5.96 11.64 -1.62
C ARG A 94 -5.43 11.65 -3.05
N HIS A 95 -4.20 11.19 -3.25
CA HIS A 95 -3.52 11.21 -4.54
C HIS A 95 -2.87 9.86 -4.86
N VAL A 96 -2.63 9.61 -6.16
CA VAL A 96 -1.87 8.41 -6.57
C VAL A 96 -0.44 8.56 -6.09
N THR A 97 0.01 7.56 -5.34
CA THR A 97 1.34 7.52 -4.74
C THR A 97 2.03 6.24 -5.19
N LEU A 98 3.22 6.38 -5.76
CA LEU A 98 4.11 5.29 -6.13
C LEU A 98 5.00 4.95 -4.94
N VAL A 99 5.18 3.67 -4.66
CA VAL A 99 6.19 3.17 -3.72
C VAL A 99 7.09 2.20 -4.47
N ASP A 100 8.39 2.48 -4.45
CA ASP A 100 9.43 1.57 -4.93
C ASP A 100 9.95 0.74 -3.77
N ARG A 101 9.85 -0.59 -3.86
CA ARG A 101 10.25 -1.53 -2.79
C ARG A 101 11.72 -1.40 -2.39
N SER A 102 12.59 -0.92 -3.30
CA SER A 102 14.02 -0.76 -3.00
C SER A 102 14.32 0.47 -2.14
N SER A 103 13.50 1.52 -2.25
CA SER A 103 13.70 2.78 -1.52
C SER A 103 12.72 2.98 -0.37
N ASN A 104 11.60 2.24 -0.38
CA ASN A 104 10.46 2.38 0.54
C ASN A 104 9.99 3.83 0.74
N THR A 105 10.29 4.71 -0.23
CA THR A 105 9.96 6.14 -0.17
C THR A 105 8.76 6.39 -1.07
N PRO A 106 7.60 6.79 -0.51
CA PRO A 106 6.42 7.12 -1.31
C PRO A 106 6.64 8.41 -2.12
N VAL A 107 6.28 8.38 -3.41
CA VAL A 107 6.35 9.53 -4.32
C VAL A 107 4.96 9.80 -4.88
N SER A 108 4.45 11.01 -4.69
CA SER A 108 3.15 11.41 -5.27
C SER A 108 3.27 11.61 -6.78
N LEU A 109 2.34 11.03 -7.53
CA LEU A 109 2.25 11.16 -8.99
C LEU A 109 1.19 12.17 -9.43
N THR A 110 0.20 12.42 -8.56
CA THR A 110 -0.81 13.45 -8.74
C THR A 110 -0.72 14.47 -7.60
N SER A 111 -1.18 15.70 -7.84
CA SER A 111 -1.26 16.75 -6.82
C SER A 111 -2.33 17.77 -7.22
N GLY A 112 -2.80 18.55 -6.25
CA GLY A 112 -3.84 19.56 -6.40
C GLY A 112 -4.97 19.43 -5.39
N GLN A 113 -5.87 20.41 -5.41
CA GLN A 113 -7.07 20.49 -4.55
C GLN A 113 -8.21 19.61 -5.07
N PHE A 114 -7.91 18.35 -5.34
CA PHE A 114 -8.88 17.32 -5.72
C PHE A 114 -8.46 15.98 -5.13
N VAL A 115 -9.36 15.01 -5.16
CA VAL A 115 -9.07 13.65 -4.68
C VAL A 115 -9.16 12.66 -5.82
N VAL A 116 -8.24 11.71 -5.84
CA VAL A 116 -8.33 10.49 -6.65
C VAL A 116 -9.17 9.49 -5.86
N THR A 117 -10.23 8.98 -6.49
CA THR A 117 -11.16 8.04 -5.85
C THR A 117 -10.85 6.58 -6.17
N GLN A 118 -10.27 6.31 -7.34
CA GLN A 118 -9.97 4.95 -7.79
C GLN A 118 -8.80 4.94 -8.78
N ILE A 119 -7.99 3.87 -8.73
CA ILE A 119 -7.03 3.51 -9.78
C ILE A 119 -7.62 2.31 -10.52
N HIS A 120 -7.80 2.42 -11.84
CA HIS A 120 -8.42 1.36 -12.63
C HIS A 120 -7.43 0.26 -13.05
N SER A 121 -6.29 0.64 -13.62
CA SER A 121 -5.30 -0.29 -14.17
C SER A 121 -3.89 0.28 -14.07
N TRP A 122 -2.91 -0.57 -14.33
CA TRP A 122 -1.52 -0.20 -14.60
C TRP A 122 -1.21 -0.71 -16.01
N ASP A 123 -0.74 0.14 -16.92
CA ASP A 123 -0.34 -0.30 -18.26
C ASP A 123 1.09 -0.85 -18.23
N TYR A 124 1.21 -2.15 -18.47
CA TYR A 124 2.47 -2.89 -18.44
C TYR A 124 3.29 -2.72 -19.72
N GLU A 125 2.66 -2.38 -20.85
CA GLU A 125 3.33 -2.30 -22.15
C GLU A 125 4.07 -0.99 -22.36
N GLN A 126 3.51 0.11 -21.86
CA GLN A 126 4.09 1.45 -22.02
C GLN A 126 4.75 2.00 -20.74
N GLY A 127 4.65 1.29 -19.61
CA GLY A 127 5.15 1.77 -18.32
C GLY A 127 4.44 3.03 -17.82
N LEU A 128 3.30 3.37 -18.42
CA LEU A 128 2.44 4.48 -18.04
C LEU A 128 1.40 3.98 -17.03
N MET A 129 1.12 4.80 -16.03
CA MET A 129 0.01 4.60 -15.11
C MET A 129 -1.24 5.29 -15.63
#